data_AF-A0A914NX84-F1
#
_entry.id   AF-A0A914NX84-F1
#
_cell.length_a   1.000
_cell.length_b   1.000
_cell.length_c   1.000
_cell.angle_alpha   90.00
_cell.angle_beta   90.00
_cell.angle_gamma   90.00
#
_symmetry.space_group_name_H-M   'P 1'
#
loop_
_entity.id
_entity.type
_entity.pdbx_description
1 polymer ?
#
loop_
_entity_poly.entity_id
_entity_poly.type
_entity_poly.pdbx_seq_one_letter_code
_entity_poly.pdbx_strand_id
1 'polypeptide(L)'
;MREAFGQIQAIVAKLKPRNDDDFIDRLHYIITPSILFTFSFIVGAKQFVGQPIQCWAPAEFKRQWSRYAEGLCFVENTYFVGMDERFPMRPLERERREIHYYQWVPFILVGEALLMMLPKLLWNAFNWKSGLDIRSLVQRAKKLSESGEYEGKMKASQDLEERLAIGLKQAKYRNMTKTGR
;
A
#
# COMPACT_ATOMS: atom_id res chain seq x y z
N MET A 1 -2.47 16.94 11.91
CA MET A 1 -3.58 16.26 11.20
C MET A 1 -3.90 16.85 9.83
N ARG A 2 -4.07 18.17 9.66
CA ARG A 2 -4.41 18.77 8.34
C ARG A 2 -3.37 18.51 7.25
N GLU A 3 -2.09 18.57 7.59
CA GLU A 3 -0.99 18.32 6.65
C GLU A 3 -0.96 16.87 6.17
N ALA A 4 -1.09 15.90 7.08
CA ALA A 4 -1.16 14.48 6.74
C ALA A 4 -2.38 14.17 5.86
N PHE A 5 -3.53 14.78 6.14
CA PHE A 5 -4.72 14.64 5.30
C PHE A 5 -4.49 15.21 3.89
N GLY A 6 -3.82 16.36 3.77
CA GLY A 6 -3.44 16.94 2.49
C GLY A 6 -2.51 16.05 1.66
N GLN A 7 -1.53 15.41 2.31
CA GLN A 7 -0.62 14.46 1.63
C GLN A 7 -1.37 13.22 1.14
N ILE A 8 -2.28 12.67 1.94
CA ILE A 8 -3.12 11.53 1.56
C ILE A 8 -3.99 11.89 0.36
N GLN A 9 -4.64 13.06 0.37
CA GLN A 9 -5.46 13.53 -0.76
C GLN A 9 -4.63 13.66 -2.05
N ALA A 10 -3.40 14.17 -1.96
CA ALA A 10 -2.50 14.28 -3.11
C ALA A 10 -2.08 12.90 -3.67
N ILE A 11 -1.83 11.91 -2.79
CA ILE A 11 -1.51 10.53 -3.18
C ILE A 11 -2.72 9.87 -3.84
N VAL A 12 -3.89 9.98 -3.22
CA VAL A 12 -5.16 9.45 -3.75
C VAL A 12 -5.50 10.05 -5.12
N ALA A 13 -5.25 11.36 -5.30
CA ALA A 13 -5.44 12.01 -6.60
C ALA A 13 -4.50 11.44 -7.69
N LYS A 14 -3.27 11.05 -7.35
CA LYS A 14 -2.34 10.38 -8.27
C LYS A 14 -2.73 8.93 -8.57
N LEU A 15 -3.49 8.30 -7.69
CA LEU A 15 -4.04 6.95 -7.82
C LEU A 15 -5.43 6.93 -8.46
N LYS A 16 -5.91 8.04 -9.05
CA LYS A 16 -7.20 8.06 -9.75
C LYS A 16 -7.19 7.02 -10.89
N PRO A 17 -8.18 6.12 -10.97
CA PRO A 17 -8.20 5.08 -11.99
C PRO A 17 -8.22 5.64 -13.40
N ARG A 18 -7.45 5.03 -14.30
CA ARG A 18 -7.32 5.49 -15.69
C ARG A 18 -7.67 4.41 -16.69
N ASN A 19 -7.93 4.82 -17.94
CA ASN A 19 -8.30 3.90 -19.01
C ASN A 19 -7.17 2.96 -19.43
N ASP A 20 -5.92 3.23 -19.03
CA ASP A 20 -4.76 2.34 -19.21
C ASP A 20 -4.64 1.23 -18.14
N ASP A 21 -5.53 1.20 -17.14
CA ASP A 21 -5.45 0.28 -16.01
C ASP A 21 -6.43 -0.89 -16.12
N ASP A 22 -5.91 -2.11 -16.01
CA ASP A 22 -6.69 -3.33 -15.95
C ASP A 22 -7.44 -3.46 -14.60
N PHE A 23 -8.39 -4.38 -14.54
CA PHE A 23 -9.12 -4.70 -13.30
C PHE A 23 -8.16 -5.16 -12.19
N ILE A 24 -7.19 -6.01 -12.55
CA ILE A 24 -6.20 -6.57 -11.63
C ILE A 24 -5.32 -5.45 -11.06
N ASP A 25 -4.92 -4.48 -11.88
CA ASP A 25 -4.16 -3.33 -11.40
C ASP A 25 -4.95 -2.55 -10.34
N ARG A 26 -6.22 -2.25 -10.63
CA ARG A 26 -7.10 -1.51 -9.71
C ARG A 26 -7.29 -2.25 -8.39
N LEU A 27 -7.35 -3.58 -8.42
CA LEU A 27 -7.42 -4.41 -7.22
C LEU A 27 -6.17 -4.22 -6.35
N HIS A 28 -4.99 -4.17 -6.96
CA HIS A 28 -3.71 -4.08 -6.24
C HIS A 28 -3.35 -2.69 -5.74
N TYR A 29 -3.60 -1.61 -6.50
CA TYR A 29 -3.18 -0.26 -6.09
C TYR A 29 -4.28 0.57 -5.43
N ILE A 30 -5.56 0.19 -5.54
CA ILE A 30 -6.69 0.89 -4.91
C ILE A 30 -7.36 0.03 -3.84
N ILE A 31 -7.90 -1.13 -4.22
CA ILE A 31 -8.82 -1.88 -3.35
C ILE A 31 -8.07 -2.51 -2.18
N THR A 32 -7.03 -3.30 -2.44
CA THR A 32 -6.28 -4.02 -1.40
C THR A 32 -5.65 -3.06 -0.38
N PRO A 33 -4.95 -1.99 -0.79
CA PRO A 33 -4.40 -1.03 0.16
C PRO A 33 -5.49 -0.32 0.98
N SER A 34 -6.65 -0.02 0.39
CA SER A 34 -7.77 0.62 1.09
C SER A 34 -8.36 -0.28 2.18
N ILE A 35 -8.46 -1.58 1.92
CA ILE A 35 -8.87 -2.59 2.91
C ILE A 35 -7.83 -2.67 4.04
N LEU A 36 -6.54 -2.76 3.70
CA LEU A 36 -5.45 -2.81 4.67
C LEU A 36 -5.40 -1.55 5.55
N PHE A 37 -5.58 -0.36 4.97
CA PHE A 37 -5.68 0.89 5.73
C PHE A 37 -6.87 0.89 6.69
N THR A 38 -8.02 0.36 6.27
CA THR A 38 -9.21 0.26 7.12
C THR A 38 -8.95 -0.68 8.30
N PHE A 39 -8.39 -1.86 8.05
CA PHE A 39 -8.03 -2.78 9.13
C PHE A 39 -6.97 -2.23 10.06
N SER A 40 -5.93 -1.59 9.51
CA SER A 40 -4.91 -0.92 10.32
C SER A 40 -5.51 0.16 11.22
N PHE A 41 -6.45 0.96 10.69
CA PHE A 41 -7.16 1.97 11.49
C PHE A 41 -7.99 1.34 12.61
N ILE A 42 -8.73 0.27 12.33
CA ILE A 42 -9.55 -0.44 13.33
C ILE A 42 -8.68 -1.03 14.44
N VAL A 43 -7.60 -1.73 14.05
CA VAL A 43 -6.65 -2.37 14.98
C VAL A 43 -5.93 -1.30 15.80
N GLY A 44 -5.43 -0.24 15.15
CA GLY A 44 -4.80 0.89 15.80
C GLY A 44 -5.73 1.60 16.77
N ALA A 45 -7.00 1.83 16.41
CA ALA A 45 -7.97 2.43 17.33
C ALA A 45 -8.18 1.59 18.59
N LYS A 46 -8.28 0.26 18.45
CA LYS A 46 -8.35 -0.68 19.59
C LYS A 46 -7.10 -0.61 20.47
N GLN A 47 -5.91 -0.49 19.86
CA GLN A 47 -4.63 -0.57 20.57
C GLN A 47 -4.21 0.75 21.23
N PHE A 48 -4.42 1.90 20.58
CA PHE A 48 -3.97 3.20 21.08
C PHE A 48 -5.01 3.95 21.91
N VAL A 49 -6.31 3.76 21.62
CA VAL A 49 -7.40 4.46 22.31
C VAL A 49 -8.14 3.53 23.28
N GLY A 50 -8.18 2.23 22.96
CA GLY A 50 -8.81 1.21 23.78
C GLY A 50 -7.89 0.62 24.86
N GLN A 51 -8.30 -0.54 25.37
CA GLN A 51 -7.47 -1.38 26.24
C GLN A 51 -6.88 -2.51 25.38
N PRO A 52 -5.59 -2.47 25.03
CA PRO A 52 -4.98 -3.48 24.16
C PRO A 52 -4.86 -4.85 24.84
N ILE A 53 -4.73 -4.87 26.17
CA ILE A 53 -4.63 -6.08 26.99
C ILE A 53 -5.38 -5.84 28.31
N GLN A 54 -5.98 -6.91 28.86
CA GLN A 54 -6.57 -6.92 30.19
C GLN A 54 -5.83 -7.95 31.03
N CYS A 55 -5.36 -7.52 32.20
CA CYS A 55 -4.57 -8.35 33.10
C CYS A 55 -5.41 -8.82 34.29
N TRP A 56 -5.12 -10.02 34.79
CA TRP A 56 -5.61 -10.44 36.10
C TRP A 56 -4.80 -9.72 37.20
N ALA A 57 -5.26 -8.54 37.60
CA ALA A 57 -4.63 -7.76 38.66
C ALA A 57 -5.09 -8.23 40.06
N PRO A 58 -4.24 -8.11 41.10
CA PRO A 58 -4.62 -8.39 42.48
C PRO A 58 -5.81 -7.54 42.94
N ALA A 59 -6.63 -8.07 43.86
CA ALA A 59 -7.86 -7.42 44.32
C ALA A 59 -7.60 -6.11 45.10
N GLU A 60 -6.40 -5.93 45.63
CA GLU A 60 -5.96 -4.74 46.36
C GLU A 60 -5.71 -3.54 45.43
N PHE A 61 -5.55 -3.78 44.12
CA PHE A 61 -5.24 -2.72 43.16
C PHE A 61 -6.49 -1.88 42.88
N LYS A 62 -6.37 -0.56 43.09
CA LYS A 62 -7.39 0.39 42.60
C LYS A 62 -7.38 0.40 41.07
N ARG A 63 -8.51 0.80 40.47
CA ARG A 63 -8.71 0.84 39.01
C ARG A 63 -7.59 1.52 38.23
N GLN A 64 -7.01 2.59 38.76
CA GLN A 64 -5.90 3.32 38.12
C GLN A 64 -4.62 2.48 38.07
N TRP A 65 -4.31 1.75 39.14
CA TRP A 65 -3.15 0.85 39.20
C TRP A 65 -3.32 -0.34 38.24
N SER A 66 -4.54 -0.88 38.11
CA SER A 66 -4.84 -1.91 37.10
C SER A 66 -4.57 -1.42 35.69
N ARG A 67 -5.05 -0.22 35.33
CA ARG A 67 -4.79 0.37 34.00
C ARG A 67 -3.31 0.66 33.75
N TYR A 68 -2.58 1.07 34.78
CA TYR A 68 -1.14 1.26 34.68
C TYR A 68 -0.41 -0.07 34.46
N ALA A 69 -0.78 -1.12 35.21
CA ALA A 69 -0.23 -2.46 35.05
C ALA A 69 -0.53 -3.05 33.66
N GLU A 70 -1.75 -2.86 33.15
CA GLU A 70 -2.13 -3.22 31.77
C GLU A 70 -1.24 -2.54 30.74
N GLY A 71 -1.00 -1.22 30.89
CA GLY A 71 -0.11 -0.48 30.01
C GLY A 71 1.33 -0.97 30.08
N LEU A 72 1.83 -1.24 31.29
CA LEU A 72 3.16 -1.80 31.48
C LEU A 72 3.29 -3.18 30.83
N CYS A 73 2.30 -4.06 31.01
CA CYS A 73 2.28 -5.39 30.40
C CYS A 73 2.13 -5.36 28.87
N PHE A 74 1.61 -4.27 28.30
CA PHE A 74 1.52 -4.12 26.85
C PHE A 74 2.82 -3.58 26.25
N VAL A 75 3.48 -2.64 26.92
CA VAL A 75 4.74 -2.04 26.45
C VAL A 75 5.90 -3.00 26.68
N GLU A 76 5.95 -3.62 27.85
CA GLU A 76 6.83 -4.76 28.11
C GLU A 76 6.33 -5.97 27.33
N ASN A 77 7.25 -6.76 26.79
CA ASN A 77 6.85 -7.92 26.00
C ASN A 77 6.25 -9.00 26.90
N THR A 78 5.20 -9.66 26.37
CA THR A 78 4.56 -10.79 27.04
C THR A 78 5.13 -12.10 26.52
N TYR A 79 5.08 -13.15 27.33
CA TYR A 79 5.53 -14.49 26.93
C TYR A 79 4.47 -15.52 27.33
N PHE A 80 4.39 -16.60 26.58
CA PHE A 80 3.46 -17.69 26.87
C PHE A 80 4.13 -18.79 27.71
N VAL A 81 3.40 -19.29 28.70
CA VAL A 81 3.78 -20.45 29.53
C VAL A 81 2.57 -21.37 29.60
N GLY A 82 2.77 -22.65 29.28
CA GLY A 82 1.73 -23.66 29.44
C GLY A 82 1.40 -23.91 30.91
N MET A 83 0.16 -24.32 31.22
CA MET A 83 -0.28 -24.54 32.61
C MET A 83 0.56 -25.59 33.36
N ASP A 84 1.09 -26.58 32.66
CA ASP A 84 1.92 -27.66 33.23
C ASP A 84 3.43 -27.35 33.22
N GLU A 85 3.83 -26.20 32.66
CA GLU A 85 5.23 -25.79 32.56
C GLU A 85 5.65 -24.93 33.76
N ARG A 86 6.92 -25.05 34.16
CA ARG A 86 7.49 -24.15 35.17
C ARG A 86 7.79 -22.79 34.54
N PHE A 87 7.59 -21.71 35.30
CA PHE A 87 7.96 -20.37 34.86
C PHE A 87 9.47 -20.29 34.53
N PRO A 88 9.84 -19.64 33.42
CA PRO A 88 11.24 -19.47 33.05
C PRO A 88 11.94 -18.57 34.09
N MET A 89 12.87 -19.15 34.86
CA MET A 89 13.62 -18.41 35.88
C MET A 89 14.80 -17.64 35.29
N ARG A 90 15.26 -18.03 34.09
CA ARG A 90 16.37 -17.38 33.40
C ARG A 90 15.85 -16.34 32.40
N PRO A 91 16.41 -15.11 32.39
CA PRO A 91 15.99 -14.07 31.45
C PRO A 91 16.06 -14.50 29.98
N LEU A 92 17.11 -15.22 29.59
CA LEU A 92 17.29 -15.74 28.22
C LEU A 92 16.17 -16.69 27.77
N GLU A 93 15.65 -17.52 28.68
CA GLU A 93 14.57 -18.46 28.36
C GLU A 93 13.23 -17.73 28.21
N ARG A 94 13.03 -16.64 28.97
CA ARG A 94 11.87 -15.76 28.85
C ARG A 94 11.90 -15.01 27.52
N GLU A 95 13.01 -14.36 27.20
CA GLU A 95 13.18 -13.55 25.98
C GLU A 95 12.89 -14.37 24.71
N ARG A 96 13.33 -15.64 24.67
CA ARG A 96 13.08 -16.54 23.55
C ARG A 96 11.59 -16.84 23.31
N ARG A 97 10.74 -16.63 24.31
CA ARG A 97 9.30 -16.90 24.28
C ARG A 97 8.46 -15.61 24.20
N GLU A 98 9.11 -14.46 24.07
CA GLU A 98 8.42 -13.17 24.01
C GLU A 98 7.65 -12.96 22.70
N ILE A 99 6.54 -12.24 22.83
CA ILE A 99 5.57 -11.99 21.77
C ILE A 99 5.55 -10.48 21.52
N HIS A 100 6.22 -10.05 20.46
CA HIS A 100 6.38 -8.63 20.12
C HIS A 100 5.40 -8.14 19.04
N TYR A 101 4.79 -9.04 18.26
CA TYR A 101 4.14 -8.67 17.00
C TYR A 101 2.92 -7.76 17.18
N TYR A 102 2.16 -7.89 18.28
CA TYR A 102 0.93 -7.12 18.50
C TYR A 102 1.14 -5.61 18.39
N GLN A 103 2.26 -5.10 18.90
CA GLN A 103 2.60 -3.67 18.85
C GLN A 103 2.84 -3.18 17.42
N TRP A 104 3.35 -4.04 16.54
CA TRP A 104 3.82 -3.67 15.20
C TRP A 104 2.80 -3.92 14.08
N VAL A 105 1.80 -4.78 14.30
CA VAL A 105 0.74 -5.09 13.32
C VAL A 105 0.16 -3.85 12.61
N PRO A 106 -0.32 -2.79 13.29
CA PRO A 106 -0.91 -1.64 12.59
C PRO A 106 0.08 -0.94 11.66
N PHE A 107 1.36 -0.87 12.04
CA PHE A 107 2.41 -0.25 11.23
C PHE A 107 2.79 -1.12 10.02
N ILE A 108 2.87 -2.43 10.21
CA ILE A 108 3.15 -3.38 9.12
C ILE A 108 2.04 -3.31 8.08
N LEU A 109 0.76 -3.27 8.49
CA LEU A 109 -0.37 -3.15 7.57
C LEU A 109 -0.35 -1.85 6.74
N VAL A 110 0.07 -0.73 7.35
CA VAL A 110 0.28 0.52 6.60
C VAL A 110 1.45 0.39 5.64
N GLY A 111 2.55 -0.20 6.08
CA GLY A 111 3.72 -0.46 5.24
C GLY A 111 3.37 -1.30 4.03
N GLU A 112 2.65 -2.40 4.22
CA GLU A 112 2.15 -3.28 3.15
C GLU A 112 1.24 -2.53 2.16
N ALA A 113 0.30 -1.73 2.67
CA ALA A 113 -0.57 -0.91 1.84
C ALA A 113 0.23 0.09 0.98
N LEU A 114 1.24 0.73 1.55
CA LEU A 114 2.12 1.65 0.81
C LEU A 114 2.97 0.91 -0.23
N LEU A 115 3.53 -0.25 0.11
CA LEU A 115 4.30 -1.07 -0.82
C LEU A 115 3.45 -1.50 -2.02
N MET A 116 2.19 -1.85 -1.82
CA MET A 116 1.26 -2.19 -2.91
C MET A 116 0.90 -0.99 -3.80
N MET A 117 0.98 0.25 -3.30
CA MET A 117 0.82 1.45 -4.11
C MET A 117 2.07 1.78 -4.94
N LEU A 118 3.26 1.29 -4.56
CA LEU A 118 4.53 1.63 -5.21
C LEU A 118 4.56 1.36 -6.72
N PRO A 119 4.11 0.20 -7.25
CA PRO A 119 4.19 -0.08 -8.67
C PRO A 119 3.50 0.99 -9.53
N LYS A 120 2.32 1.45 -9.11
CA LYS A 120 1.58 2.50 -9.82
C LYS A 120 2.23 3.88 -9.67
N LEU A 121 2.78 4.19 -8.51
CA LEU A 121 3.53 5.43 -8.29
C LEU A 121 4.79 5.47 -9.14
N LEU A 122 5.53 4.36 -9.21
CA LEU A 122 6.69 4.20 -10.06
C LEU A 122 6.31 4.33 -11.54
N TRP A 123 5.24 3.66 -11.98
CA TRP A 123 4.73 3.81 -13.35
C TRP A 123 4.41 5.27 -13.66
N ASN A 124 3.69 5.97 -12.78
CA ASN A 124 3.37 7.38 -12.96
C ASN A 124 4.60 8.30 -12.96
N ALA A 125 5.65 7.96 -12.21
CA ALA A 125 6.88 8.73 -12.12
C ALA A 125 7.84 8.48 -13.28
N PHE A 126 7.83 7.28 -13.87
CA PHE A 126 8.78 6.86 -14.90
C PHE A 126 8.16 6.76 -16.30
N ASN A 127 6.83 6.81 -16.46
CA ASN A 127 6.19 6.67 -17.77
C ASN A 127 6.68 7.70 -18.80
N TRP A 128 7.06 8.90 -18.37
CA TRP A 128 7.58 9.95 -19.27
C TRP A 128 8.94 9.59 -19.91
N LYS A 129 9.74 8.74 -19.26
CA LYS A 129 11.03 8.27 -19.82
C LYS A 129 10.85 7.33 -20.99
N SER A 130 9.68 6.71 -21.16
CA SER A 130 9.40 5.82 -22.29
C SER A 130 9.39 6.56 -23.64
N GLY A 131 9.26 7.90 -23.63
CA GLY A 131 9.16 8.70 -24.85
C GLY A 131 7.85 8.52 -25.62
N LEU A 132 6.95 7.67 -25.11
CA LEU A 132 5.62 7.41 -25.64
C LEU A 132 4.57 7.90 -24.66
N ASP A 133 3.64 8.73 -25.14
CA ASP A 133 2.48 9.10 -24.34
C ASP A 133 1.39 8.01 -24.44
N ILE A 134 1.54 6.98 -23.62
CA ILE A 134 0.59 5.84 -23.52
C ILE A 134 -0.83 6.35 -23.24
N ARG A 135 -0.99 7.48 -22.54
CA ARG A 135 -2.30 8.01 -22.16
C ARG A 135 -3.09 8.49 -23.37
N SER A 136 -2.47 9.30 -24.24
CA SER A 136 -3.15 9.78 -25.44
C SER A 136 -3.42 8.66 -26.44
N LEU A 137 -2.53 7.67 -26.52
CA LEU A 137 -2.73 6.47 -27.35
C LEU A 137 -3.97 5.67 -26.89
N VAL A 138 -4.04 5.32 -25.60
CA VAL A 138 -5.17 4.55 -25.05
C VAL A 138 -6.48 5.32 -25.15
N GLN A 139 -6.48 6.64 -24.95
CA GLN A 139 -7.68 7.45 -25.11
C GLN A 139 -8.19 7.49 -26.56
N ARG A 140 -7.27 7.57 -27.54
CA ARG A 140 -7.63 7.52 -28.96
C ARG A 140 -8.15 6.14 -29.35
N ALA A 141 -7.47 5.08 -28.92
CA ALA A 141 -7.90 3.71 -29.13
C ALA A 141 -9.30 3.45 -28.54
N LYS A 142 -9.59 3.98 -27.35
CA LYS A 142 -10.92 3.88 -26.72
C LYS A 142 -11.99 4.61 -27.54
N LYS A 143 -11.74 5.86 -27.95
CA LYS A 143 -12.68 6.62 -28.79
C LYS A 143 -12.98 5.91 -30.12
N LEU A 144 -11.97 5.29 -30.71
CA LEU A 144 -12.11 4.48 -31.92
C LEU A 144 -12.92 3.20 -31.69
N SER A 145 -12.68 2.53 -30.55
CA SER A 145 -13.46 1.35 -30.16
C SER A 145 -14.95 1.69 -29.98
N GLU A 146 -15.24 2.87 -29.41
CA GLU A 146 -16.59 3.38 -29.17
C GLU A 146 -17.29 3.87 -30.45
N SER A 147 -16.55 4.39 -31.45
CA SER A 147 -17.15 4.77 -32.74
C SER A 147 -17.61 3.52 -33.49
N GLY A 148 -18.92 3.36 -33.74
CA GLY A 148 -19.52 2.12 -34.29
C GLY A 148 -19.15 1.76 -35.74
N GLU A 149 -18.27 2.53 -36.39
CA GLU A 149 -17.98 2.44 -37.81
C GLU A 149 -16.77 1.51 -38.09
N TYR A 150 -17.03 0.27 -38.49
CA TYR A 150 -16.01 -0.78 -38.66
C TYR A 150 -14.90 -0.41 -39.66
N GLU A 151 -15.23 0.27 -40.76
CA GLU A 151 -14.23 0.70 -41.76
C GLU A 151 -13.34 1.83 -41.23
N GLY A 152 -13.92 2.76 -40.45
CA GLY A 152 -13.20 3.80 -39.74
C GLY A 152 -12.26 3.22 -38.67
N LYS A 153 -12.70 2.20 -37.93
CA LYS A 153 -11.88 1.46 -36.95
C LYS A 153 -10.63 0.85 -37.58
N MET A 154 -10.76 0.22 -38.74
CA MET A 154 -9.65 -0.48 -39.39
C MET A 154 -8.59 0.49 -39.90
N LYS A 155 -9.00 1.58 -40.57
CA LYS A 155 -8.09 2.64 -41.04
C LYS A 155 -7.40 3.36 -39.88
N ALA A 156 -8.14 3.63 -38.80
CA ALA A 156 -7.57 4.29 -37.64
C ALA A 156 -6.66 3.39 -36.78
N SER A 157 -6.91 2.07 -36.76
CA SER A 157 -5.99 1.12 -36.12
C SER A 157 -4.64 1.10 -36.84
N GLN A 158 -4.63 1.14 -38.18
CA GLN A 158 -3.41 1.27 -38.97
C GLN A 158 -2.67 2.60 -38.71
N ASP A 159 -3.37 3.74 -38.67
CA ASP A 159 -2.76 5.04 -38.31
C ASP A 159 -2.17 5.02 -36.89
N LEU A 160 -2.84 4.35 -35.94
CA LEU A 160 -2.35 4.21 -34.57
C LEU A 160 -1.06 3.36 -34.51
N GLU A 161 -1.01 2.25 -35.23
CA GLU A 161 0.18 1.38 -35.31
C GLU A 161 1.36 2.10 -35.96
N GLU A 162 1.13 2.83 -37.05
CA GLU A 162 2.18 3.60 -37.73
C GLU A 162 2.75 4.70 -36.82
N ARG A 163 1.87 5.41 -36.11
CA ARG A 163 2.29 6.44 -35.13
C ARG A 163 3.01 5.84 -33.93
N LEU A 164 2.60 4.67 -33.46
CA LEU A 164 3.30 3.95 -32.40
C LEU A 164 4.72 3.59 -32.84
N ALA A 165 4.88 3.08 -34.06
CA ALA A 165 6.17 2.74 -34.65
C ALA A 165 7.08 3.98 -34.82
N ILE A 166 6.52 5.11 -35.25
CA ILE A 166 7.25 6.38 -35.36
C ILE A 166 7.67 6.88 -33.97
N GLY A 167 6.77 6.84 -32.99
CA GLY A 167 7.06 7.26 -31.61
C GLY A 167 8.17 6.42 -30.96
N LEU A 168 8.13 5.09 -31.15
CA LEU A 168 9.19 4.18 -30.69
C LEU A 168 10.54 4.48 -31.36
N LYS A 169 10.55 4.76 -32.67
CA LYS A 169 11.77 5.15 -33.40
C LYS A 169 12.34 6.46 -32.87
N GLN A 170 11.50 7.47 -32.66
CA GLN A 170 11.92 8.77 -32.12
C GLN A 170 12.44 8.66 -30.69
N ALA A 171 11.77 7.87 -29.82
CA ALA A 171 12.23 7.61 -28.46
C ALA A 171 13.60 6.91 -28.46
N LYS A 172 13.80 5.91 -29.33
CA LYS A 172 15.08 5.21 -29.50
C LYS A 172 16.18 6.16 -29.98
N TYR A 173 15.90 7.05 -30.94
CA TYR A 173 16.86 8.02 -31.47
C TYR A 173 17.28 9.08 -30.43
N ARG A 174 16.32 9.54 -29.62
CA ARG A 174 16.56 10.48 -28.51
C ARG A 174 17.38 9.85 -27.36
N ASN A 175 17.24 8.55 -27.14
CA ASN A 175 18.07 7.83 -26.15
C ASN A 175 19.50 7.59 -26.66
N MET A 176 19.68 7.24 -27.94
CA MET A 176 21.02 7.07 -28.56
C MET A 176 21.85 8.36 -28.53
N THR A 177 21.21 9.52 -28.75
CA THR A 177 21.89 10.83 -28.72
C THR A 177 22.28 11.30 -27.32
N LYS A 178 21.73 10.71 -26.25
CA LYS A 178 22.10 11.01 -24.86
C LYS A 178 23.19 10.09 -24.29
N THR A 179 23.39 8.91 -24.87
CA THR A 179 24.42 7.93 -24.42
C THR A 179 25.76 8.11 -25.14
N GLY A 180 25.79 8.85 -26.25
CA GLY A 180 27.01 9.13 -27.02
C GLY A 180 27.76 10.42 -26.65
N ARG A 181 27.54 10.97 -25.45
CA ARG A 181 28.25 12.16 -24.93
C ARG A 181 28.72 11.92 -23.51
#